data_AF-A0A7S9WFA6-F1
#
_entry.id   AF-A0A7S9WFA6-F1
#
_cell.length_a   1.000
_cell.length_b   1.000
_cell.length_c   1.000
_cell.angle_alpha   90.00
_cell.angle_beta   90.00
_cell.angle_gamma   90.00
#
_symmetry.space_group_name_H-M   'P 1'
#
loop_
_entity.id
_entity.type
_entity.pdbx_description
1 polymer ?
#
loop_
_entity_poly.entity_id
_entity_poly.type
_entity_poly.pdbx_seq_one_letter_code
_entity_poly.pdbx_strand_id
1 'polypeptide(L)'
;MNDTSRAHGFSRKLGLGLLILSLGVTACGPRADGEPRRGLFGPRVVEQPLEALTAEEIYNRAEFELENNDDPEAAAPLFLEVERLHPYSEWAKRGLIMAAFSHHEARQYEEARVAAQRFIEFYPADDDAAYAQYLLALSYYDQIEQVGRDQGLTFQALQALRAVIELYPDSEFANSAALKFDLAFDHLAAKEMEIGRYYLERQHYMAAINRFRVVVEEFQTTSHTPEALMRLVEAYLSLGLTDEAQTAGAILGYNFQSSPFYEDAYRQLQGQGLEPEPQGEGWLRGIWNNTIRGAWL
;
A
#
# COMPACT_ATOMS: atom_id res chain seq x y z
N MET A 1 -8.44 17.56 -8.69
CA MET A 1 -7.33 17.70 -9.64
C MET A 1 -6.89 16.30 -10.00
N ASN A 2 -7.16 15.85 -11.23
CA ASN A 2 -6.64 14.59 -11.75
C ASN A 2 -5.23 14.84 -12.25
N ASP A 3 -4.25 14.12 -11.72
CA ASP A 3 -2.92 14.08 -12.31
C ASP A 3 -2.59 12.65 -12.73
N THR A 4 -2.40 12.50 -14.04
CA THR A 4 -2.07 11.26 -14.74
C THR A 4 -0.62 11.38 -15.19
N SER A 5 0.32 10.82 -14.42
CA SER A 5 1.71 10.69 -14.86
C SER A 5 1.83 9.46 -15.77
N ARG A 6 1.52 9.64 -17.06
CA ARG A 6 1.90 8.70 -18.12
C ARG A 6 3.39 8.85 -18.39
N ALA A 7 4.12 7.75 -18.26
CA ALA A 7 5.49 7.60 -18.70
C ALA A 7 5.64 8.03 -20.18
N HIS A 8 6.73 8.75 -20.45
CA HIS A 8 7.09 9.24 -21.77
C HIS A 8 7.54 8.11 -22.68
N GLY A 9 6.63 7.61 -23.52
CA GLY A 9 6.91 6.70 -24.63
C GLY A 9 7.54 7.44 -25.83
N PHE A 10 8.68 6.93 -26.28
CA PHE A 10 9.47 7.40 -27.41
C PHE A 10 8.69 7.29 -28.74
N SER A 11 8.40 8.43 -29.39
CA SER A 11 7.64 8.47 -30.65
C SER A 11 8.56 8.29 -31.87
N ARG A 12 8.36 7.21 -32.63
CA ARG A 12 8.77 7.13 -34.03
C ARG A 12 7.55 6.88 -34.92
N LYS A 13 7.22 7.90 -35.71
CA LYS A 13 6.24 7.84 -36.79
C LYS A 13 6.79 6.97 -37.93
N LEU A 14 6.01 6.00 -38.39
CA LEU A 14 6.04 5.55 -39.78
C LEU A 14 4.61 5.20 -40.19
N GLY A 15 4.10 5.89 -41.22
CA GLY A 15 2.82 5.58 -41.83
C GLY A 15 2.97 4.61 -43.00
N LEU A 16 1.85 3.95 -43.32
CA LEU A 16 1.26 3.66 -44.64
C LEU A 16 0.83 2.20 -44.78
N GLY A 17 -0.42 1.97 -45.23
CA GLY A 17 -0.78 0.75 -45.96
C GLY A 17 -2.05 0.04 -45.51
N LEU A 18 -3.17 0.39 -46.17
CA LEU A 18 -4.47 -0.25 -46.09
C LEU A 18 -4.46 -1.66 -46.73
N LEU A 19 -5.02 -2.69 -46.09
CA LEU A 19 -5.65 -3.80 -46.83
C LEU A 19 -6.70 -4.53 -45.98
N ILE A 20 -7.95 -4.39 -46.43
CA ILE A 20 -9.15 -5.05 -45.92
C ILE A 20 -9.09 -6.51 -46.35
N LEU A 21 -9.18 -7.47 -45.41
CA LEU A 21 -9.53 -8.86 -45.72
C LEU A 21 -10.54 -9.40 -44.70
N SER A 22 -11.64 -9.89 -45.25
CA SER A 22 -12.84 -10.43 -44.60
C SER A 22 -12.57 -11.53 -43.57
N LEU A 23 -13.05 -11.35 -42.34
CA LEU A 23 -13.15 -12.42 -41.34
C LEU A 23 -14.48 -13.16 -41.49
N GLY A 24 -14.37 -14.41 -41.92
CA GLY A 24 -15.42 -15.41 -41.77
C GLY A 24 -15.60 -15.73 -40.29
N VAL A 25 -16.87 -15.74 -39.87
CA VAL A 25 -17.29 -16.17 -38.53
C VAL A 25 -16.87 -17.63 -38.32
N THR A 26 -16.17 -17.93 -37.23
CA THR A 26 -16.12 -19.31 -36.71
C THR A 26 -16.08 -19.30 -35.21
N ALA A 27 -16.85 -20.23 -34.66
CA ALA A 27 -17.43 -20.20 -33.33
C ALA A 27 -16.68 -21.10 -32.34
N CYS A 28 -16.85 -20.75 -31.06
CA CYS A 28 -16.92 -21.59 -29.85
C CYS A 28 -15.72 -22.43 -29.38
N GLY A 29 -15.32 -22.13 -28.13
CA GLY A 29 -15.16 -23.11 -27.04
C GLY A 29 -13.72 -23.46 -26.65
N PRO A 30 -13.32 -23.36 -25.37
CA PRO A 30 -12.03 -23.84 -24.92
C PRO A 30 -12.04 -25.38 -24.80
N ARG A 31 -10.96 -26.04 -25.26
CA ARG A 31 -10.64 -27.44 -25.01
C ARG A 31 -9.35 -27.52 -24.17
N ALA A 32 -9.29 -28.53 -23.31
CA ALA A 32 -8.38 -28.69 -22.17
C ALA A 32 -7.16 -29.56 -22.53
N ASP A 33 -6.58 -29.34 -23.71
CA ASP A 33 -5.56 -30.22 -24.26
C ASP A 33 -4.51 -29.32 -24.92
N GLY A 34 -3.32 -29.24 -24.31
CA GLY A 34 -2.22 -28.34 -24.66
C GLY A 34 -1.53 -28.63 -25.99
N GLU A 35 -2.29 -28.82 -27.06
CA GLU A 35 -1.75 -28.86 -28.42
C GLU A 35 -1.71 -27.44 -29.05
N PRO A 36 -0.65 -27.11 -29.81
CA PRO A 36 -0.55 -25.81 -30.47
C PRO A 36 -1.66 -25.63 -31.52
N ARG A 37 -2.24 -24.42 -31.57
CA ARG A 37 -3.31 -24.03 -32.51
C ARG A 37 -2.91 -24.30 -33.97
N ARG A 38 -3.56 -25.29 -34.57
CA ARG A 38 -3.30 -25.74 -35.95
C ARG A 38 -4.04 -24.86 -36.96
N GLY A 39 -3.40 -23.78 -37.42
CA GLY A 39 -3.84 -23.03 -38.61
C GLY A 39 -3.51 -23.78 -39.90
N LEU A 40 -4.47 -23.95 -40.81
CA LEU A 40 -4.36 -24.77 -42.02
C LEU A 40 -3.37 -24.22 -43.08
N PHE A 41 -2.95 -22.94 -42.97
CA PHE A 41 -2.04 -22.28 -43.91
C PHE A 41 -1.13 -21.24 -43.23
N GLY A 42 -0.52 -21.56 -42.09
CA GLY A 42 0.51 -20.74 -41.45
C GLY A 42 1.87 -21.46 -41.42
N PRO A 43 3.01 -20.77 -41.56
CA PRO A 43 4.31 -21.39 -41.32
C PRO A 43 4.34 -21.99 -39.91
N ARG A 44 4.95 -23.17 -39.78
CA ARG A 44 5.16 -23.82 -38.48
C ARG A 44 6.09 -22.92 -37.67
N VAL A 45 5.55 -22.17 -36.72
CA VAL A 45 6.37 -21.48 -35.71
C VAL A 45 6.96 -22.59 -34.85
N VAL A 46 8.19 -23.00 -35.17
CA VAL A 46 8.96 -23.88 -34.29
C VAL A 46 9.46 -22.98 -33.18
N GLU A 47 8.74 -23.01 -32.06
CA GLU A 47 9.15 -22.34 -30.86
C GLU A 47 10.48 -22.96 -30.41
N GLN A 48 11.56 -22.19 -30.48
CA GLN A 48 12.87 -22.68 -30.07
C GLN A 48 12.88 -22.89 -28.55
N PRO A 49 13.48 -23.98 -28.03
CA PRO A 49 13.68 -24.13 -26.59
C PRO A 49 14.43 -22.94 -26.03
N LEU A 50 14.04 -22.45 -24.85
CA LEU A 50 14.65 -21.26 -24.24
C LEU A 50 16.15 -21.46 -23.97
N GLU A 51 16.60 -22.70 -23.71
CA GLU A 51 18.00 -23.05 -23.50
C GLU A 51 18.89 -22.80 -24.72
N ALA A 52 18.30 -22.72 -25.91
CA ALA A 52 19.03 -22.43 -27.15
C ALA A 52 19.13 -20.92 -27.44
N LEU A 53 18.41 -20.08 -26.68
CA LEU A 53 18.37 -18.64 -26.88
C LEU A 53 19.40 -17.92 -26.02
N THR A 54 19.87 -16.78 -26.53
CA THR A 54 20.69 -15.84 -25.75
C THR A 54 19.87 -15.14 -24.66
N ALA A 55 20.55 -14.62 -23.64
CA ALA A 55 19.90 -13.85 -22.58
C ALA A 55 19.05 -12.68 -23.11
N GLU A 56 19.58 -11.95 -24.11
CA GLU A 56 18.89 -10.84 -24.78
C GLU A 56 17.63 -11.31 -25.52
N GLU A 57 17.68 -12.45 -26.23
CA GLU A 57 16.51 -12.98 -26.94
C GLU A 57 15.39 -13.41 -25.98
N ILE A 58 15.74 -14.05 -24.86
CA ILE A 58 14.76 -14.42 -23.83
C ILE A 58 14.15 -13.16 -23.20
N TYR A 59 14.99 -12.19 -22.86
CA TYR A 59 14.55 -10.92 -22.27
C TYR A 59 13.64 -10.13 -23.21
N ASN A 60 14.01 -9.97 -24.49
CA ASN A 60 13.19 -9.29 -25.49
C ASN A 60 11.86 -10.02 -25.72
N ARG A 61 11.85 -11.34 -25.61
CA ARG A 61 10.62 -12.13 -25.67
C ARG A 61 9.72 -11.86 -24.48
N ALA A 62 10.28 -11.77 -23.26
CA ALA A 62 9.54 -11.39 -22.07
C ALA A 62 8.96 -9.96 -22.18
N GLU A 63 9.76 -9.01 -22.68
CA GLU A 63 9.29 -7.63 -22.97
C GLU A 63 8.17 -7.63 -24.02
N PHE A 64 8.24 -8.48 -25.04
CA PHE A 64 7.16 -8.59 -26.02
C PHE A 64 5.85 -9.08 -25.39
N GLU A 65 5.89 -10.08 -24.51
CA GLU A 65 4.68 -10.52 -23.79
C GLU A 65 4.12 -9.39 -22.90
N LEU A 66 5.00 -8.68 -22.20
CA LEU A 66 4.61 -7.59 -21.30
C LEU A 66 4.03 -6.38 -22.05
N GLU A 67 4.71 -5.89 -23.09
CA GLU A 67 4.37 -4.62 -23.74
C GLU A 67 3.44 -4.77 -24.94
N ASN A 68 3.59 -5.83 -25.74
CA ASN A 68 2.82 -6.02 -26.96
C ASN A 68 1.55 -6.83 -26.74
N ASN A 69 1.62 -7.84 -25.87
CA ASN A 69 0.48 -8.69 -25.56
C ASN A 69 -0.27 -8.24 -24.30
N ASP A 70 0.28 -7.31 -23.52
CA ASP A 70 -0.28 -6.85 -22.23
C ASP A 70 -0.51 -8.04 -21.28
N ASP A 71 0.43 -9.00 -21.31
CA ASP A 71 0.38 -10.27 -20.57
C ASP A 71 1.53 -10.35 -19.56
N PRO A 72 1.41 -9.67 -18.41
CA PRO A 72 2.43 -9.69 -17.36
C PRO A 72 2.59 -11.08 -16.73
N GLU A 73 1.53 -11.90 -16.72
CA GLU A 73 1.57 -13.27 -16.19
C GLU A 73 2.44 -14.19 -17.05
N ALA A 74 2.39 -14.05 -18.39
CA ALA A 74 3.27 -14.76 -19.30
C ALA A 74 4.72 -14.21 -19.31
N ALA A 75 4.89 -12.90 -19.13
CA ALA A 75 6.19 -12.25 -19.15
C ALA A 75 7.07 -12.58 -17.95
N ALA A 76 6.51 -12.59 -16.74
CA ALA A 76 7.24 -12.79 -15.49
C ALA A 76 8.13 -14.06 -15.46
N PRO A 77 7.64 -15.28 -15.81
CA PRO A 77 8.49 -16.46 -15.84
C PRO A 77 9.60 -16.36 -16.89
N LEU A 78 9.36 -15.73 -18.05
CA LEU A 78 10.40 -15.56 -19.06
C LEU A 78 11.54 -14.66 -18.57
N PHE A 79 11.21 -13.60 -17.82
CA PHE A 79 12.23 -12.76 -17.18
C PHE A 79 13.07 -13.55 -16.15
N LEU A 80 12.46 -14.43 -15.36
CA LEU A 80 13.17 -15.30 -14.42
C LEU A 80 14.05 -16.35 -15.14
N GLU A 81 13.64 -16.80 -16.32
CA GLU A 81 14.44 -17.72 -17.14
C GLU A 81 15.76 -17.08 -17.61
N VAL A 82 15.82 -15.75 -17.77
CA VAL A 82 17.07 -15.04 -18.06
C VAL A 82 18.08 -15.23 -16.92
N GLU A 83 17.65 -15.03 -15.67
CA GLU A 83 18.48 -15.25 -14.48
C GLU A 83 18.88 -16.72 -14.36
N ARG A 84 17.94 -17.65 -14.57
CA ARG A 84 18.17 -19.09 -14.41
C ARG A 84 19.17 -19.65 -15.43
N LEU A 85 19.04 -19.27 -16.69
CA LEU A 85 19.84 -19.81 -17.79
C LEU A 85 21.15 -19.04 -17.99
N HIS A 86 21.13 -17.72 -17.73
CA HIS A 86 22.25 -16.82 -18.00
C HIS A 86 22.58 -15.92 -16.79
N PRO A 87 22.88 -16.48 -15.59
CA PRO A 87 22.96 -15.75 -14.32
C PRO A 87 24.04 -14.66 -14.26
N TYR A 88 25.06 -14.73 -15.12
CA TYR A 88 26.15 -13.75 -15.20
C TYR A 88 25.98 -12.75 -16.35
N SER A 89 24.85 -12.79 -17.05
CA SER A 89 24.56 -11.82 -18.11
C SER A 89 24.12 -10.49 -17.50
N GLU A 90 24.40 -9.38 -18.20
CA GLU A 90 23.88 -8.05 -17.86
C GLU A 90 22.34 -8.03 -17.82
N TRP A 91 21.70 -8.96 -18.54
CA TRP A 91 20.24 -9.12 -18.59
C TRP A 91 19.65 -9.85 -17.38
N ALA A 92 20.43 -10.63 -16.62
CA ALA A 92 19.91 -11.38 -15.48
C ALA A 92 19.33 -10.46 -14.39
N LYS A 93 20.10 -9.42 -14.03
CA LYS A 93 19.68 -8.40 -13.06
C LYS A 93 18.41 -7.67 -13.54
N ARG A 94 18.41 -7.21 -14.80
CA ARG A 94 17.26 -6.51 -15.40
C ARG A 94 16.04 -7.42 -15.50
N GLY A 95 16.24 -8.69 -15.85
CA GLY A 95 15.19 -9.71 -15.84
C GLY A 95 14.58 -9.87 -14.45
N LEU A 96 15.40 -10.00 -13.40
CA LEU A 96 14.88 -10.20 -12.05
C LEU A 96 13.99 -9.06 -11.55
N ILE A 97 14.38 -7.80 -11.77
CA ILE A 97 13.52 -6.66 -11.39
C ILE A 97 12.25 -6.59 -12.22
N MET A 98 12.34 -6.87 -13.53
CA MET A 98 11.18 -6.92 -14.41
C MET A 98 10.23 -8.07 -14.07
N ALA A 99 10.75 -9.21 -13.61
CA ALA A 99 9.93 -10.31 -13.11
C ALA A 99 9.13 -9.90 -11.87
N ALA A 100 9.75 -9.19 -10.91
CA ALA A 100 9.05 -8.66 -9.74
C ALA A 100 7.92 -7.69 -10.14
N PHE A 101 8.21 -6.79 -11.08
CA PHE A 101 7.22 -5.87 -11.65
C PHE A 101 6.07 -6.61 -12.34
N SER A 102 6.39 -7.54 -13.26
CA SER A 102 5.38 -8.30 -14.00
C SER A 102 4.52 -9.17 -13.08
N HIS A 103 5.08 -9.83 -12.09
CA HIS A 103 4.28 -10.54 -11.08
C HIS A 103 3.34 -9.60 -10.32
N HIS A 104 3.81 -8.40 -9.95
CA HIS A 104 2.97 -7.41 -9.29
C HIS A 104 1.80 -6.95 -10.18
N GLU A 105 2.08 -6.60 -11.44
CA GLU A 105 1.05 -6.20 -12.42
C GLU A 105 0.04 -7.33 -12.67
N ALA A 106 0.50 -8.58 -12.68
CA ALA A 106 -0.34 -9.78 -12.76
C ALA A 106 -1.10 -10.09 -11.45
N ARG A 107 -0.92 -9.29 -10.40
CA ARG A 107 -1.46 -9.49 -9.03
C ARG A 107 -1.02 -10.81 -8.38
N GLN A 108 0.09 -11.36 -8.83
CA GLN A 108 0.79 -12.50 -8.25
C GLN A 108 1.75 -11.98 -7.17
N TYR A 109 1.16 -11.44 -6.10
CA TYR A 109 1.90 -10.64 -5.12
C TYR A 109 2.94 -11.45 -4.35
N GLU A 110 2.73 -12.73 -4.12
CA GLU A 110 3.71 -13.57 -3.41
C GLU A 110 4.96 -13.80 -4.26
N GLU A 111 4.77 -14.11 -5.53
CA GLU A 111 5.84 -14.24 -6.52
C GLU A 111 6.59 -12.91 -6.70
N ALA A 112 5.86 -11.78 -6.72
CA ALA A 112 6.45 -10.45 -6.75
C ALA A 112 7.36 -10.20 -5.54
N ARG A 113 6.94 -10.59 -4.33
CA ARG A 113 7.76 -10.47 -3.11
C ARG A 113 9.04 -11.29 -3.22
N VAL A 114 8.92 -12.53 -3.67
CA VAL A 114 10.06 -13.44 -3.80
C VAL A 114 11.09 -12.88 -4.78
N ALA A 115 10.64 -12.38 -5.94
CA ALA A 115 11.53 -11.79 -6.93
C ALA A 115 12.17 -10.47 -6.44
N ALA A 116 11.38 -9.58 -5.83
CA ALA A 116 11.87 -8.32 -5.27
C ALA A 116 12.88 -8.54 -4.13
N GLN A 117 12.58 -9.45 -3.21
CA GLN A 117 13.46 -9.83 -2.11
C GLN A 117 14.79 -10.40 -2.63
N ARG A 118 14.73 -11.28 -3.63
CA ARG A 118 15.93 -11.81 -4.29
C ARG A 118 16.78 -10.69 -4.91
N PHE A 119 16.16 -9.71 -5.55
CA PHE A 119 16.88 -8.58 -6.13
C PHE A 119 17.63 -7.79 -5.05
N ILE A 120 16.95 -7.45 -3.95
CA ILE A 120 17.54 -6.70 -2.83
C ILE A 120 18.71 -7.48 -2.21
N GLU A 121 18.61 -8.81 -2.10
CA GLU A 121 19.67 -9.66 -1.54
C GLU A 121 20.89 -9.78 -2.46
N PHE A 122 20.68 -9.94 -3.77
CA PHE A 122 21.77 -10.16 -4.72
C PHE A 122 22.41 -8.87 -5.22
N TYR A 123 21.63 -7.78 -5.30
CA TYR A 123 22.03 -6.50 -5.89
C TYR A 123 21.72 -5.30 -4.98
N PRO A 124 22.13 -5.29 -3.69
CA PRO A 124 21.74 -4.24 -2.73
C PRO A 124 22.33 -2.86 -3.03
N ALA A 125 23.39 -2.79 -3.84
CA ALA A 125 24.07 -1.54 -4.20
C ALA A 125 23.66 -1.01 -5.59
N ASP A 126 22.67 -1.65 -6.22
CA ASP A 126 22.20 -1.26 -7.54
C ASP A 126 21.21 -0.09 -7.47
N ASP A 127 21.16 0.71 -8.54
CA ASP A 127 20.24 1.86 -8.63
C ASP A 127 18.77 1.40 -8.55
N ASP A 128 18.46 0.19 -9.04
CA ASP A 128 17.11 -0.39 -8.98
C ASP A 128 16.76 -1.01 -7.62
N ALA A 129 17.68 -1.04 -6.65
CA ALA A 129 17.41 -1.62 -5.33
C ALA A 129 16.28 -0.88 -4.58
N ALA A 130 16.20 0.44 -4.75
CA ALA A 130 15.10 1.24 -4.23
C ALA A 130 13.75 0.86 -4.86
N TYR A 131 13.75 0.57 -6.18
CA TYR A 131 12.55 0.14 -6.88
C TYR A 131 12.11 -1.26 -6.46
N ALA A 132 13.05 -2.19 -6.30
CA ALA A 132 12.78 -3.54 -5.78
C ALA A 132 12.17 -3.48 -4.38
N GLN A 133 12.74 -2.67 -3.47
CA GLN A 133 12.19 -2.45 -2.13
C GLN A 133 10.77 -1.86 -2.18
N TYR A 134 10.50 -0.97 -3.13
CA TYR A 134 9.18 -0.39 -3.33
C TYR A 134 8.18 -1.40 -3.89
N LEU A 135 8.55 -2.25 -4.87
CA LEU A 135 7.70 -3.34 -5.36
C LEU A 135 7.37 -4.36 -4.26
N LEU A 136 8.34 -4.68 -3.41
CA LEU A 136 8.12 -5.49 -2.21
C LEU A 136 7.07 -4.84 -1.32
N ALA A 137 7.16 -3.54 -1.05
CA ALA A 137 6.18 -2.81 -0.26
C ALA A 137 4.78 -2.78 -0.92
N LEU A 138 4.71 -2.51 -2.22
CA LEU A 138 3.45 -2.48 -2.98
C LEU A 138 2.75 -3.85 -2.97
N SER A 139 3.50 -4.94 -3.08
CA SER A 139 2.93 -6.29 -3.03
C SER A 139 2.15 -6.58 -1.73
N TYR A 140 2.51 -5.96 -0.61
CA TYR A 140 1.74 -6.03 0.63
C TYR A 140 0.61 -4.99 0.66
N TYR A 141 0.92 -3.75 0.26
CA TYR A 141 0.00 -2.63 0.30
C TYR A 141 -1.25 -2.87 -0.55
N ASP A 142 -1.11 -3.39 -1.77
CA ASP A 142 -2.22 -3.62 -2.69
C ASP A 142 -3.08 -4.84 -2.31
N GLN A 143 -2.69 -5.57 -1.27
CA GLN A 143 -3.49 -6.62 -0.63
C GLN A 143 -4.12 -6.18 0.70
N ILE A 144 -4.02 -4.91 1.09
CA ILE A 144 -4.72 -4.40 2.27
C ILE A 144 -6.23 -4.56 2.06
N GLU A 145 -6.86 -5.38 2.90
CA GLU A 145 -8.30 -5.58 2.88
C GLU A 145 -9.02 -4.50 3.70
N GLN A 146 -10.36 -4.53 3.66
CA GLN A 146 -11.21 -3.61 4.42
C GLN A 146 -10.91 -3.62 5.93
N VAL A 147 -11.05 -2.46 6.57
CA VAL A 147 -10.82 -2.19 8.01
C VAL A 147 -11.27 -3.32 8.95
N GLY A 148 -12.48 -3.87 8.74
CA GLY A 148 -13.05 -4.93 9.58
C GLY A 148 -12.38 -6.31 9.47
N ARG A 149 -11.44 -6.51 8.54
CA ARG A 149 -10.79 -7.80 8.28
C ARG A 149 -9.40 -7.90 8.94
N ASP A 150 -8.71 -9.02 8.72
CA ASP A 150 -7.35 -9.23 9.22
C ASP A 150 -6.40 -8.14 8.72
N GLN A 151 -5.48 -7.68 9.58
CA GLN A 151 -4.58 -6.57 9.28
C GLN A 151 -3.11 -7.00 9.20
N GLY A 152 -2.83 -8.31 9.13
CA GLY A 152 -1.45 -8.81 9.06
C GLY A 152 -0.68 -8.23 7.88
N LEU A 153 -1.30 -8.21 6.69
CA LEU A 153 -0.72 -7.61 5.49
C LEU A 153 -0.52 -6.09 5.62
N THR A 154 -1.41 -5.39 6.33
CA THR A 154 -1.26 -3.94 6.61
C THR A 154 -0.01 -3.66 7.43
N PHE A 155 0.27 -4.46 8.46
CA PHE A 155 1.50 -4.32 9.26
C PHE A 155 2.75 -4.62 8.42
N GLN A 156 2.72 -5.64 7.57
CA GLN A 156 3.84 -5.96 6.66
C GLN A 156 4.06 -4.84 5.63
N ALA A 157 2.98 -4.26 5.09
CA ALA A 157 3.06 -3.11 4.20
C ALA A 157 3.73 -1.91 4.87
N LEU A 158 3.33 -1.58 6.11
CA LEU A 158 3.94 -0.47 6.85
C LEU A 158 5.44 -0.69 7.10
N GLN A 159 5.85 -1.92 7.44
CA GLN A 159 7.26 -2.26 7.62
C GLN A 159 8.05 -2.10 6.31
N ALA A 160 7.52 -2.64 5.21
CA ALA A 160 8.17 -2.58 3.91
C ALA A 160 8.22 -1.15 3.34
N LEU A 161 7.16 -0.35 3.51
CA LEU A 161 7.11 1.06 3.12
C LEU A 161 8.10 1.90 3.93
N ARG A 162 8.18 1.67 5.25
CA ARG A 162 9.19 2.31 6.10
C ARG A 162 10.61 2.00 5.65
N ALA A 163 10.89 0.77 5.24
CA ALA A 163 12.20 0.40 4.71
C ALA A 163 12.54 1.20 3.44
N VAL A 164 11.58 1.49 2.54
CA VAL A 164 11.83 2.39 1.40
C VAL A 164 12.22 3.80 1.88
N ILE A 165 11.45 4.35 2.82
CA ILE A 165 11.63 5.72 3.32
C ILE A 165 12.97 5.89 4.06
N GLU A 166 13.35 4.92 4.88
CA GLU A 166 14.54 5.00 5.74
C GLU A 166 15.82 4.60 5.01
N LEU A 167 15.78 3.59 4.13
CA LEU A 167 16.95 3.10 3.42
C LEU A 167 17.23 3.87 2.13
N TYR A 168 16.17 4.37 1.46
CA TYR A 168 16.26 5.05 0.17
C TYR A 168 15.54 6.42 0.17
N PRO A 169 15.87 7.33 1.11
CA PRO A 169 15.14 8.59 1.29
C PRO A 169 15.20 9.54 0.08
N ASP A 170 16.26 9.45 -0.72
CA ASP A 170 16.47 10.30 -1.90
C ASP A 170 15.92 9.66 -3.20
N SER A 171 15.33 8.46 -3.13
CA SER A 171 14.75 7.80 -4.30
C SER A 171 13.44 8.45 -4.73
N GLU A 172 13.08 8.32 -6.01
CA GLU A 172 11.79 8.81 -6.52
C GLU A 172 10.58 8.13 -5.84
N PHE A 173 10.80 6.95 -5.24
CA PHE A 173 9.77 6.16 -4.56
C PHE A 173 9.52 6.60 -3.12
N ALA A 174 10.44 7.34 -2.49
CA ALA A 174 10.34 7.70 -1.07
C ALA A 174 9.06 8.48 -0.73
N ASN A 175 8.73 9.50 -1.53
CA ASN A 175 7.50 10.28 -1.34
C ASN A 175 6.23 9.44 -1.55
N SER A 176 6.23 8.59 -2.58
CA SER A 176 5.11 7.69 -2.87
C SER A 176 4.91 6.67 -1.74
N ALA A 177 6.01 6.17 -1.18
CA ALA A 177 6.01 5.25 -0.04
C ALA A 177 5.52 5.93 1.23
N ALA A 178 5.95 7.17 1.51
CA ALA A 178 5.47 7.95 2.65
C ALA A 178 3.96 8.18 2.61
N LEU A 179 3.41 8.59 1.46
CA LEU A 179 1.97 8.77 1.33
C LEU A 179 1.19 7.46 1.55
N LYS A 180 1.68 6.33 1.00
CA LYS A 180 1.07 5.02 1.21
C LYS A 180 1.21 4.55 2.67
N PHE A 181 2.33 4.89 3.32
CA PHE A 181 2.54 4.60 4.73
C PHE A 181 1.48 5.32 5.56
N ASP A 182 1.28 6.62 5.33
CA ASP A 182 0.29 7.41 6.04
C ASP A 182 -1.13 6.86 5.85
N LEU A 183 -1.49 6.47 4.61
CA LEU A 183 -2.80 5.86 4.32
C LEU A 183 -2.99 4.50 5.02
N ALA A 184 -1.98 3.62 4.99
CA ALA A 184 -2.05 2.33 5.68
C ALA A 184 -2.05 2.50 7.21
N PHE A 185 -1.39 3.52 7.73
CA PHE A 185 -1.34 3.83 9.15
C PHE A 185 -2.68 4.40 9.64
N ASP A 186 -3.29 5.29 8.86
CA ASP A 186 -4.66 5.79 9.09
C ASP A 186 -5.68 4.64 9.03
N HIS A 187 -5.50 3.68 8.13
CA HIS A 187 -6.34 2.48 8.04
C HIS A 187 -6.32 1.62 9.32
N LEU A 188 -5.17 1.49 9.98
CA LEU A 188 -5.09 0.79 11.28
C LEU A 188 -5.82 1.56 12.38
N ALA A 189 -5.67 2.88 12.43
CA ALA A 189 -6.40 3.72 13.37
C ALA A 189 -7.92 3.65 13.14
N ALA A 190 -8.36 3.60 11.87
CA ALA A 190 -9.76 3.44 11.50
C ALA A 190 -10.38 2.19 12.12
N LYS A 191 -9.61 1.09 12.23
CA LYS A 191 -10.07 -0.16 12.85
C LYS A 191 -10.34 -0.01 14.33
N GLU A 192 -9.42 0.61 15.06
CA GLU A 192 -9.61 0.90 16.48
C GLU A 192 -10.80 1.83 16.70
N MET A 193 -10.98 2.82 15.81
CA MET A 193 -12.15 3.70 15.83
C MET A 193 -13.47 2.97 15.57
N GLU A 194 -13.53 2.05 14.60
CA GLU A 194 -14.73 1.27 14.31
C GLU A 194 -15.16 0.42 15.52
N ILE A 195 -14.20 -0.27 16.14
CA ILE A 195 -14.44 -1.07 17.33
C ILE A 195 -14.82 -0.18 18.52
N GLY A 196 -14.15 0.96 18.70
CA GLY A 196 -14.45 1.94 19.74
C GLY A 196 -15.87 2.49 19.63
N ARG A 197 -16.29 2.91 18.43
CA ARG A 197 -17.65 3.36 18.15
C ARG A 197 -18.69 2.27 18.45
N TYR A 198 -18.43 1.04 18.02
CA TYR A 198 -19.30 -0.10 18.28
C TYR A 198 -19.57 -0.31 19.79
N TYR A 199 -18.53 -0.19 20.62
CA TYR A 199 -18.67 -0.30 22.07
C TYR A 199 -19.36 0.91 22.69
N LEU A 200 -19.05 2.12 22.21
CA LEU A 200 -19.63 3.36 22.71
C LEU A 200 -21.15 3.40 22.48
N GLU A 201 -21.61 3.03 21.28
CA GLU A 201 -23.04 2.94 20.94
C GLU A 201 -23.82 1.99 21.87
N ARG A 202 -23.14 0.99 22.43
CA ARG A 202 -23.69 -0.01 23.37
C ARG A 202 -23.45 0.33 24.83
N GLN A 203 -22.96 1.54 25.11
CA GLN A 203 -22.68 2.03 26.46
C GLN A 203 -21.61 1.19 27.19
N HIS A 204 -20.77 0.47 26.45
CA HIS A 204 -19.60 -0.24 26.99
C HIS A 204 -18.40 0.73 27.09
N TYR A 205 -18.54 1.75 27.92
CA TYR A 205 -17.62 2.90 27.97
C TYR A 205 -16.17 2.52 28.23
N MET A 206 -15.89 1.60 29.16
CA MET A 206 -14.51 1.18 29.46
C MET A 206 -13.84 0.50 28.25
N ALA A 207 -14.59 -0.32 27.50
CA ALA A 207 -14.06 -0.96 26.30
C ALA A 207 -13.84 0.06 25.18
N ALA A 208 -14.76 1.01 25.02
CA ALA A 208 -14.62 2.11 24.06
C ALA A 208 -13.40 2.99 24.37
N ILE A 209 -13.22 3.38 25.65
CA ILE A 209 -12.06 4.16 26.12
C ILE A 209 -10.76 3.46 25.79
N ASN A 210 -10.65 2.15 26.03
CA ASN A 210 -9.44 1.40 25.71
C ASN A 210 -9.11 1.45 24.21
N ARG A 211 -10.12 1.44 23.34
CA ARG A 211 -9.93 1.53 21.88
C ARG A 211 -9.52 2.93 21.43
N PHE A 212 -10.20 3.97 21.90
CA PHE A 212 -9.84 5.35 21.57
C PHE A 212 -8.48 5.75 22.15
N ARG A 213 -8.11 5.19 23.31
CA ARG A 213 -6.79 5.34 23.90
C ARG A 213 -5.69 4.83 22.98
N VAL A 214 -5.86 3.65 22.37
CA VAL A 214 -4.89 3.11 21.40
C VAL A 214 -4.66 4.10 20.25
N VAL A 215 -5.73 4.71 19.72
CA VAL A 215 -5.61 5.74 18.67
C VAL A 215 -4.77 6.94 19.14
N VAL A 216 -5.00 7.43 20.35
CA VAL A 216 -4.28 8.59 20.93
C VAL A 216 -2.83 8.27 21.33
N GLU A 217 -2.54 7.02 21.74
CA GLU A 217 -1.21 6.60 22.19
C GLU A 217 -0.32 6.03 21.08
N GLU A 218 -0.90 5.47 20.03
CA GLU A 218 -0.15 4.76 18.98
C GLU A 218 -0.31 5.38 17.59
N PHE A 219 -1.40 6.12 17.32
CA PHE A 219 -1.76 6.62 15.99
C PHE A 219 -1.90 8.15 15.95
N GLN A 220 -1.07 8.87 16.70
CA GLN A 220 -1.23 10.31 16.93
C GLN A 220 -1.42 11.12 15.65
N THR A 221 -0.61 10.84 14.62
CA THR A 221 -0.55 11.61 13.37
C THR A 221 -1.69 11.31 12.40
N THR A 222 -2.59 10.39 12.74
CA THR A 222 -3.71 9.99 11.87
C THR A 222 -4.87 10.99 11.90
N SER A 223 -5.71 10.94 10.88
CA SER A 223 -6.91 11.77 10.79
C SER A 223 -7.97 11.42 11.86
N HIS A 224 -7.81 10.27 12.52
CA HIS A 224 -8.71 9.73 13.52
C HIS A 224 -8.46 10.24 14.95
N THR A 225 -7.27 10.76 15.25
CA THR A 225 -6.91 11.25 16.59
C THR A 225 -7.87 12.29 17.16
N PRO A 226 -8.33 13.31 16.38
CA PRO A 226 -9.28 14.30 16.89
C PRO A 226 -10.63 13.69 17.29
N GLU A 227 -11.16 12.77 16.47
CA GLU A 227 -12.40 12.06 16.79
C GLU A 227 -12.21 11.19 18.03
N ALA A 228 -11.09 10.45 18.13
CA ALA A 228 -10.79 9.59 19.27
C ALA A 228 -10.78 10.39 20.59
N LEU A 229 -10.14 11.57 20.61
CA LEU A 229 -10.14 12.45 21.78
C LEU A 229 -11.54 12.95 22.14
N MET A 230 -12.34 13.37 21.17
CA MET A 230 -13.73 13.77 21.43
C MET A 230 -14.56 12.60 21.98
N ARG A 231 -14.37 11.38 21.46
CA ARG A 231 -15.06 10.18 21.94
C ARG A 231 -14.60 9.78 23.35
N LEU A 232 -13.34 10.04 23.70
CA LEU A 232 -12.86 9.91 25.08
C LEU A 232 -13.59 10.89 26.00
N VAL A 233 -13.77 12.16 25.60
CA VAL A 233 -14.58 13.13 26.37
C VAL A 233 -15.98 12.58 26.63
N GLU A 234 -16.67 12.14 25.58
CA GLU A 234 -18.03 11.57 25.66
C GLU A 234 -18.10 10.36 26.62
N ALA A 235 -17.15 9.43 26.49
CA ALA A 235 -17.13 8.21 27.30
C ALA A 235 -16.76 8.49 28.77
N TYR A 236 -15.80 9.38 29.04
CA TYR A 236 -15.42 9.74 30.41
C TYR A 236 -16.53 10.50 31.13
N LEU A 237 -17.20 11.45 30.45
CA LEU A 237 -18.36 12.14 31.00
C LEU A 237 -19.49 11.15 31.35
N SER A 238 -19.72 10.15 30.51
CA SER A 238 -20.73 9.11 30.77
C SER A 238 -20.42 8.27 32.01
N LEU A 239 -19.15 8.17 32.41
CA LEU A 239 -18.70 7.49 33.63
C LEU A 239 -18.57 8.41 34.84
N GLY A 240 -18.77 9.73 34.67
CA GLY A 240 -18.54 10.73 35.72
C GLY A 240 -17.05 11.01 35.99
N LEU A 241 -16.16 10.63 35.07
CA LEU A 241 -14.72 10.84 35.15
C LEU A 241 -14.36 12.21 34.55
N THR A 242 -14.68 13.27 35.29
CA THR A 242 -14.62 14.65 34.78
C THR A 242 -13.20 15.14 34.54
N ASP A 243 -12.22 14.67 35.31
CA ASP A 243 -10.82 15.12 35.17
C ASP A 243 -10.22 14.62 33.86
N GLU A 244 -10.46 13.35 33.53
CA GLU A 244 -10.04 12.74 32.27
C GLU A 244 -10.77 13.38 31.09
N ALA A 245 -12.08 13.64 31.20
CA ALA A 245 -12.85 14.31 30.16
C ALA A 245 -12.30 15.71 29.85
N GLN A 246 -12.05 16.53 30.87
CA GLN A 246 -11.49 17.89 30.68
C GLN A 246 -10.09 17.83 30.06
N THR A 247 -9.25 16.88 30.49
CA THR A 247 -7.89 16.72 29.94
C THR A 247 -7.89 16.26 28.49
N ALA A 248 -8.78 15.32 28.12
CA ALA A 248 -8.95 14.92 26.71
C ALA A 248 -9.41 16.10 25.85
N GLY A 249 -10.35 16.91 26.36
CA GLY A 249 -10.79 18.15 25.71
C GLY A 249 -9.67 19.18 25.57
N ALA A 250 -8.81 19.32 26.58
CA ALA A 250 -7.65 20.22 26.54
C ALA A 250 -6.65 19.82 25.45
N ILE A 251 -6.31 18.52 25.37
CA ILE A 251 -5.40 17.98 24.33
C ILE A 251 -5.99 18.22 22.93
N LEU A 252 -7.29 17.98 22.78
CA LEU A 252 -8.01 18.21 21.53
C LEU A 252 -8.00 19.69 21.14
N GLY A 253 -8.28 20.59 22.08
CA GLY A 253 -8.29 22.03 21.84
C GLY A 253 -6.92 22.60 21.53
N TYR A 254 -5.85 22.05 22.10
CA TYR A 254 -4.49 22.52 21.85
C TYR A 254 -4.00 22.20 20.43
N ASN A 255 -4.23 20.97 19.96
CA ASN A 255 -3.70 20.52 18.65
C ASN A 255 -4.69 20.66 17.50
N PHE A 256 -5.99 20.65 17.80
CA PHE A 256 -7.05 20.51 16.78
C PHE A 256 -8.19 21.50 17.00
N GLN A 257 -7.89 22.74 17.41
CA GLN A 257 -8.88 23.76 17.73
C GLN A 257 -9.88 24.05 16.58
N SER A 258 -9.45 23.92 15.33
CA SER A 258 -10.28 24.12 14.14
C SER A 258 -11.11 22.90 13.74
N SER A 259 -10.95 21.77 14.43
CA SER A 259 -11.65 20.53 14.14
C SER A 259 -13.11 20.59 14.59
N PRO A 260 -14.08 20.06 13.81
CA PRO A 260 -15.47 19.96 14.26
C PRO A 260 -15.60 19.15 15.56
N PHE A 261 -14.69 18.19 15.78
CA PHE A 261 -14.66 17.38 17.00
C PHE A 261 -14.35 18.21 18.25
N TYR A 262 -13.57 19.30 18.13
CA TYR A 262 -13.31 20.18 19.26
C TYR A 262 -14.57 20.95 19.67
N GLU A 263 -15.34 21.45 18.69
CA GLU A 263 -16.58 22.17 18.97
C GLU A 263 -17.58 21.29 19.73
N ASP A 264 -17.74 20.03 19.32
CA ASP A 264 -18.64 19.09 19.97
C ASP A 264 -18.15 18.71 21.38
N ALA A 265 -16.85 18.45 21.56
CA ALA A 265 -16.27 18.18 22.88
C ALA A 265 -16.45 19.38 23.83
N TYR A 266 -16.20 20.59 23.35
CA TYR A 266 -16.37 21.83 24.12
C TYR A 266 -17.83 22.00 24.57
N ARG A 267 -18.79 21.76 23.67
CA ARG A 267 -20.23 21.84 23.98
C ARG A 267 -20.64 20.81 25.04
N GLN A 268 -20.12 19.59 24.97
CA GLN A 268 -20.39 18.54 25.97
C GLN A 268 -19.87 18.90 27.36
N LEU A 269 -18.64 19.41 27.45
CA LEU A 269 -18.03 19.84 28.72
C LEU A 269 -18.80 21.02 29.33
N GLN A 270 -19.05 22.06 28.54
CA GLN A 270 -19.78 23.25 28.99
C GLN A 270 -21.22 22.93 29.41
N GLY A 271 -21.87 21.97 28.75
CA GLY A 271 -23.19 21.48 29.17
C GLY A 271 -23.24 20.92 30.58
N GLN A 272 -22.09 20.56 31.17
CA GLN A 272 -21.95 20.11 32.55
C GLN A 272 -21.24 21.13 33.46
N GLY A 273 -20.99 22.36 32.97
CA GLY A 273 -20.25 23.39 33.70
C GLY A 273 -18.76 23.10 33.85
N LEU A 274 -18.19 22.30 32.93
CA LEU A 274 -16.77 21.94 32.88
C LEU A 274 -16.05 22.70 31.77
N GLU A 275 -14.72 22.82 31.89
CA GLU A 275 -13.87 23.50 30.91
C GLU A 275 -12.78 22.54 30.39
N PRO A 276 -12.31 22.66 29.13
CA PRO A 276 -11.26 21.81 28.58
C PRO A 276 -9.88 22.19 29.15
N GLU A 277 -9.72 22.05 30.46
CA GLU A 277 -8.48 22.29 31.19
C GLU A 277 -7.83 20.96 31.60
N PRO A 278 -6.49 20.89 31.62
CA PRO A 278 -5.81 19.67 32.01
C PRO A 278 -5.95 19.47 33.53
N GLN A 279 -6.60 18.37 33.93
CA GLN A 279 -6.87 17.97 35.32
C GLN A 279 -6.28 16.57 35.60
N GLY A 280 -6.34 16.12 36.86
CA GLY A 280 -5.93 14.78 37.27
C GLY A 280 -4.46 14.41 37.03
N GLU A 281 -4.14 13.13 37.28
CA GLU A 281 -2.77 12.57 37.19
C GLU A 281 -2.68 11.31 36.29
N GLY A 282 -3.71 11.04 35.49
CA GLY A 282 -3.78 9.84 34.63
C GLY A 282 -2.90 9.87 33.38
N TRP A 283 -3.06 8.86 32.51
CA TRP A 283 -2.28 8.74 31.27
C TRP A 283 -2.44 9.95 30.32
N LEU A 284 -3.65 10.53 30.26
CA LEU A 284 -3.92 11.77 29.51
C LEU A 284 -3.08 12.94 30.03
N ARG A 285 -2.77 13.00 31.33
CA ARG A 285 -1.88 14.02 31.87
C ARG A 285 -0.47 13.88 31.30
N GLY A 286 0.00 12.64 31.13
CA GLY A 286 1.25 12.34 30.43
C GLY A 286 1.24 12.83 28.99
N ILE A 287 0.16 12.54 28.26
CA ILE A 287 -0.03 13.02 26.88
C ILE A 287 -0.03 14.55 26.84
N TRP A 288 -0.80 15.22 27.69
CA TRP A 288 -0.83 16.69 27.79
C TRP A 288 0.56 17.28 28.02
N ASN A 289 1.34 16.72 28.95
CA ASN A 289 2.70 17.19 29.23
C ASN A 289 3.63 17.05 28.01
N ASN A 290 3.43 16.02 27.19
CA ASN A 290 4.19 15.84 25.94
C ASN A 290 3.69 16.81 24.87
N THR A 291 2.38 17.02 24.76
CA THR A 291 1.74 17.99 23.85
C THR A 291 2.31 19.40 24.02
N ILE A 292 2.33 19.93 25.25
CA ILE A 292 2.84 21.29 25.50
C ILE A 292 4.35 21.41 25.29
N ARG A 293 5.08 20.29 25.22
CA ARG A 293 6.51 20.22 24.91
C ARG A 293 6.78 20.01 23.41
N GLY A 294 5.76 19.81 22.59
CA GLY A 294 5.91 19.45 21.18
C GLY A 294 6.53 18.06 20.98
N ALA A 295 6.29 17.14 21.91
CA ALA A 295 6.76 15.75 21.88
C ALA A 295 5.61 14.74 21.67
N TRP A 296 4.41 15.23 21.38
CA TRP A 296 3.23 14.45 21.03
C TRP A 296 2.57 15.16 19.87
N LEU A 297 2.62 14.52 18.69
CA LEU A 297 2.63 15.17 17.36
C LEU A 297 3.88 16.00 17.10
#